data_AF-A0A392QSC5-F1
#
_entry.id   AF-A0A392QSC5-F1
#
_cell.length_a   1.000
_cell.length_b   1.000
_cell.length_c   1.000
_cell.angle_alpha   90.00
_cell.angle_beta   90.00
_cell.angle_gamma   90.00
#
_symmetry.space_group_name_H-M   'P 1'
#
loop_
_entity.id
_entity.type
_entity.pdbx_description
1 polymer ?
#
loop_
_entity_poly.entity_id
_entity_poly.type
_entity_poly.pdbx_seq_one_letter_code
_entity_poly.pdbx_strand_id
1 'polypeptide(L)'
;MQGTKLHMSTAYHPESDGQTEVTNRCLETYLRCFIADQPKNWVLWIHWAEFWFNTTFHASSEKTPFEVVYGRQPPLLTRWLQGETRVEAVQRDLLDRDEALR
;
A
#
# COMPACT_ATOMS: atom_id res chain seq x y z
N MET A 1 -13.88 26.67 -10.10
CA MET A 1 -13.72 25.95 -8.81
C MET A 1 -14.54 24.68 -8.91
N GLN A 2 -13.90 23.51 -8.78
CA GLN A 2 -14.61 22.23 -8.72
C GLN A 2 -15.58 22.29 -7.53
N GLY A 3 -16.84 21.87 -7.72
CA GLY A 3 -17.93 21.99 -6.73
C GLY A 3 -17.79 21.06 -5.52
N THR A 4 -16.60 20.98 -4.93
CA THR A 4 -16.26 20.09 -3.82
C THR A 4 -16.74 20.67 -2.50
N LYS A 5 -17.46 19.88 -1.70
CA LYS A 5 -17.86 20.25 -0.33
C LYS A 5 -16.87 19.65 0.68
N LEU A 6 -16.33 20.47 1.57
CA LEU A 6 -15.44 20.03 2.64
C LEU A 6 -16.29 19.45 3.78
N HIS A 7 -16.00 18.21 4.18
CA HIS A 7 -16.54 17.59 5.38
C HIS A 7 -15.42 17.49 6.41
N MET A 8 -15.50 18.31 7.46
CA MET A 8 -14.48 18.34 8.52
C MET A 8 -14.87 17.40 9.65
N SER A 9 -13.93 16.60 10.14
CA SER A 9 -14.07 15.88 11.39
C SER A 9 -13.97 16.84 12.60
N THR A 10 -14.52 16.44 13.74
CA THR A 10 -14.39 17.20 14.99
C THR A 10 -13.29 16.59 15.86
N ALA A 11 -12.60 17.44 16.62
CA ALA A 11 -11.52 16.98 17.50
C ALA A 11 -12.04 15.94 18.51
N TYR A 12 -11.28 14.86 18.71
CA TYR A 12 -11.61 13.75 19.62
C TYR A 12 -12.91 12.98 19.29
N HIS A 13 -13.40 13.07 18.05
CA HIS A 13 -14.59 12.35 17.60
C HIS A 13 -14.34 11.57 16.30
N PRO A 14 -13.83 10.33 16.41
CA PRO A 14 -13.36 9.54 15.26
C PRO A 14 -14.48 8.99 14.36
N GLU A 15 -15.75 9.12 14.73
CA GLU A 15 -16.87 8.49 14.00
C GLU A 15 -16.97 8.92 12.53
N SER A 16 -16.53 10.14 12.19
CA SER A 16 -16.57 10.65 10.81
C SER A 16 -15.39 10.22 9.94
N ASP A 17 -14.24 9.87 10.53
CA ASP A 17 -13.00 9.53 9.79
C ASP A 17 -12.46 8.13 10.11
N GLY A 18 -13.25 7.30 10.79
CA GLY A 18 -12.82 6.00 11.31
C GLY A 18 -12.31 5.02 10.24
N GLN A 19 -12.85 5.06 9.02
CA GLN A 19 -12.35 4.23 7.91
C GLN A 19 -10.92 4.62 7.49
N THR A 20 -10.67 5.92 7.38
CA THR A 20 -9.32 6.45 7.09
C THR A 20 -8.37 6.15 8.25
N GLU A 21 -8.82 6.31 9.49
CA GLU A 21 -8.01 6.00 10.67
C GLU A 21 -7.61 4.52 10.74
N VAL A 22 -8.53 3.60 10.46
CA VAL A 22 -8.24 2.16 10.41
C VAL A 22 -7.26 1.85 9.28
N THR A 23 -7.46 2.45 8.10
CA THR A 23 -6.57 2.31 6.95
C THR A 23 -5.15 2.77 7.29
N ASN A 24 -5.02 3.98 7.85
CA ASN A 24 -3.74 4.55 8.24
C ASN A 24 -3.04 3.69 9.30
N ARG A 25 -3.78 3.15 10.28
CA ARG A 25 -3.23 2.25 11.29
C ARG A 25 -2.69 0.95 10.70
N CYS A 26 -3.38 0.37 9.73
CA CYS A 26 -2.90 -0.82 9.01
C CYS A 26 -1.60 -0.53 8.26
N LEU A 27 -1.57 0.57 7.50
CA LEU A 27 -0.38 1.00 6.75
C LEU A 27 0.81 1.31 7.67
N GLU A 28 0.58 2.00 8.78
CA GLU A 28 1.62 2.26 9.79
C GLU A 28 2.20 0.97 10.37
N THR A 29 1.33 0.00 10.71
CA THR A 29 1.77 -1.29 11.23
C THR A 29 2.65 -2.03 10.21
N TYR A 30 2.24 -2.04 8.94
CA TYR A 30 3.04 -2.62 7.87
C TYR A 30 4.39 -1.92 7.73
N LEU A 31 4.39 -0.58 7.63
CA LEU A 31 5.61 0.21 7.49
C LEU A 31 6.59 -0.03 8.66
N ARG A 32 6.10 -0.12 9.90
CA ARG A 32 6.93 -0.39 11.08
C ARG A 32 7.74 -1.70 10.96
N CYS A 33 7.23 -2.70 10.25
CA CYS A 33 7.96 -3.94 10.01
C CYS A 33 9.20 -3.75 9.12
N PHE A 34 9.16 -2.82 8.17
CA PHE A 34 10.23 -2.62 7.17
C PHE A 34 11.20 -1.49 7.54
N ILE A 35 10.73 -0.50 8.29
CA ILE A 35 11.51 0.71 8.57
C ILE A 35 12.23 0.69 9.91
N ALA A 36 12.16 -0.43 10.66
CA ALA A 36 12.76 -0.56 11.99
C ALA A 36 14.25 -0.20 11.99
N ASP A 37 15.01 -0.71 11.00
CA ASP A 37 16.45 -0.46 10.88
C ASP A 37 16.78 0.85 10.15
N GLN A 38 15.88 1.34 9.29
CA GLN A 38 16.08 2.55 8.47
C GLN A 38 14.85 3.47 8.45
N PRO A 39 14.49 4.10 9.59
CA PRO A 39 13.29 4.91 9.71
C PRO A 39 13.27 6.15 8.81
N LYS A 40 14.44 6.63 8.38
CA LYS A 40 14.56 7.78 7.43
C LYS A 40 14.13 7.43 6.01
N ASN A 41 14.11 6.15 5.65
CA ASN A 41 13.84 5.68 4.30
C ASN A 41 12.39 5.20 4.11
N TRP A 42 11.50 5.48 5.07
CA TRP A 42 10.10 5.05 5.04
C TRP A 42 9.33 5.45 3.77
N VAL A 43 9.67 6.60 3.16
CA VAL A 43 9.05 7.07 1.92
C VAL A 43 9.24 6.07 0.78
N LEU A 44 10.38 5.38 0.75
CA LEU A 44 10.67 4.34 -0.24
C LEU A 44 9.80 3.09 -0.03
N TRP A 45 9.12 2.94 1.11
CA TRP A 45 8.26 1.79 1.39
C TRP A 45 6.77 2.07 1.22
N ILE A 46 6.37 3.33 1.01
CA ILE A 46 4.96 3.72 0.89
C ILE A 46 4.28 2.98 -0.27
N HIS A 47 4.93 2.91 -1.43
CA HIS A 47 4.35 2.25 -2.60
C HIS A 47 4.13 0.75 -2.38
N TRP A 48 5.01 0.09 -1.63
CA TRP A 48 4.83 -1.30 -1.22
C TRP A 48 3.66 -1.46 -0.25
N ALA A 49 3.56 -0.57 0.75
CA ALA A 49 2.46 -0.58 1.71
C ALA A 49 1.10 -0.34 1.03
N GLU A 50 1.03 0.60 0.09
CA GLU A 50 -0.16 0.88 -0.71
C GLU A 50 -0.55 -0.33 -1.57
N PHE A 51 0.41 -0.92 -2.28
CA PHE A 51 0.17 -2.11 -3.09
C PHE A 51 -0.35 -3.27 -2.24
N TRP A 52 0.31 -3.56 -1.12
CA TRP A 52 -0.10 -4.60 -0.19
C TRP A 52 -1.52 -4.36 0.33
N PHE A 53 -1.84 -3.15 0.76
CA PHE A 53 -3.16 -2.81 1.29
C PHE A 53 -4.26 -2.98 0.23
N ASN A 54 -4.01 -2.52 -1.00
CA ASN A 54 -4.97 -2.58 -2.10
C ASN A 54 -5.21 -3.99 -2.64
N THR A 55 -4.23 -4.88 -2.52
CA THR A 55 -4.29 -6.25 -3.08
C THR A 55 -4.58 -7.34 -2.05
N THR A 56 -4.53 -7.02 -0.75
CA THR A 56 -4.87 -7.95 0.33
C THR A 56 -6.39 -8.08 0.47
N PHE A 57 -6.85 -9.28 0.78
CA PHE A 57 -8.27 -9.56 1.02
C PHE A 57 -8.73 -8.92 2.34
N HIS A 58 -9.82 -8.14 2.30
CA HIS A 58 -10.41 -7.55 3.49
C HIS A 58 -11.69 -8.29 3.85
N ALA A 59 -11.74 -8.87 5.06
CA ALA A 59 -12.88 -9.66 5.50
C ALA A 59 -14.18 -8.86 5.63
N SER A 60 -14.10 -7.56 5.92
CA SER A 60 -15.27 -6.67 6.03
C SER A 60 -15.94 -6.38 4.69
N SER A 61 -15.19 -6.35 3.59
CA SER A 61 -15.69 -6.13 2.23
C SER A 61 -15.79 -7.41 1.40
N GLU A 62 -15.33 -8.54 1.94
CA GLU A 62 -15.19 -9.84 1.26
C GLU A 62 -14.46 -9.76 -0.10
N LYS A 63 -13.64 -8.73 -0.26
CA LYS A 63 -12.94 -8.35 -1.50
C LYS A 63 -11.69 -7.55 -1.17
N THR A 64 -10.75 -7.50 -2.10
CA THR A 64 -9.64 -6.55 -2.07
C THR A 64 -10.13 -5.13 -2.42
N PRO A 65 -9.55 -4.07 -1.84
CA PRO A 65 -9.87 -2.70 -2.25
C PRO A 65 -9.69 -2.47 -3.76
N PHE A 66 -8.70 -3.12 -4.38
CA PHE A 66 -8.50 -3.10 -5.82
C PHE A 66 -9.71 -3.64 -6.59
N GLU A 67 -10.25 -4.79 -6.20
CA GLU A 67 -11.44 -5.35 -6.84
C GLU A 67 -12.67 -4.45 -6.66
N VAL A 68 -12.80 -3.80 -5.49
CA VAL A 68 -13.91 -2.88 -5.23
C VAL A 68 -13.88 -1.70 -6.21
N VAL A 69 -12.69 -1.16 -6.49
CA VAL A 69 -12.53 0.01 -7.38
C VAL A 69 -12.59 -0.39 -8.86
N TYR A 70 -11.94 -1.48 -9.25
CA TYR A 70 -11.72 -1.82 -10.66
C TYR A 70 -12.58 -2.97 -11.19
N GLY A 71 -13.31 -3.67 -10.32
CA GLY A 71 -14.19 -4.79 -10.71
C GLY A 71 -13.46 -6.03 -11.24
N ARG A 72 -12.14 -6.14 -11.03
CA ARG A 72 -11.31 -7.27 -11.46
C ARG A 72 -10.26 -7.60 -10.41
N GLN A 73 -9.74 -8.83 -10.45
CA GLN A 73 -8.67 -9.27 -9.55
C GLN A 73 -7.41 -8.42 -9.71
N PRO A 74 -6.65 -8.17 -8.61
CA PRO A 74 -5.38 -7.49 -8.69
C PRO A 74 -4.38 -8.29 -9.54
N PRO A 75 -3.51 -7.60 -10.31
CA PRO A 75 -2.47 -8.27 -11.05
C PRO A 75 -1.48 -8.94 -10.09
N LEU A 76 -1.14 -10.20 -10.36
CA LEU A 76 -0.11 -10.90 -9.60
C LEU A 76 1.25 -10.26 -9.91
N LEU A 77 2.05 -9.98 -8.87
CA LEU A 77 3.46 -9.66 -9.04
C LEU A 77 4.13 -10.91 -9.62
N THR A 78 4.39 -10.88 -10.92
CA THR A 78 5.11 -11.97 -11.58
C THR A 78 6.55 -11.93 -11.06
N ARG A 79 7.03 -13.09 -10.61
CA ARG A 79 8.42 -13.25 -10.18
C ARG A 79 9.33 -12.87 -11.35
N TRP A 80 10.23 -11.94 -11.12
CA TRP A 80 11.14 -11.47 -12.15
C TRP A 80 12.14 -12.58 -12.52
N LEU A 81 12.41 -12.76 -13.82
CA LEU A 81 13.43 -13.68 -14.30
C LEU A 81 14.72 -12.90 -14.59
N GLN A 82 15.86 -13.46 -14.18
CA GLN A 82 17.15 -12.80 -14.31
C GLN A 82 17.47 -12.47 -15.78
N GLY A 83 17.53 -11.17 -16.10
CA GLY A 83 17.86 -10.65 -17.45
C GLY A 83 16.74 -9.93 -18.21
N GLU A 84 15.54 -9.76 -17.63
CA GLU A 84 14.43 -9.09 -18.33
C GLU A 84 14.58 -7.56 -18.42
N THR A 85 15.39 -6.93 -17.56
CA THR A 85 15.66 -5.48 -17.62
C THR A 85 17.13 -5.22 -17.95
N ARG A 86 17.36 -4.26 -18.85
CA ARG A 86 18.70 -3.75 -19.18
C ARG A 86 19.12 -2.57 -18.29
N VAL A 87 18.22 -2.13 -17.41
CA VAL A 87 18.43 -0.98 -16.53
C VAL A 87 18.80 -1.49 -15.15
N GLU A 88 20.06 -1.26 -14.74
CA GLU A 88 20.60 -1.76 -13.47
C GLU A 88 19.83 -1.27 -12.24
N ALA A 89 19.34 -0.02 -12.25
CA ALA A 89 18.54 0.53 -11.16
C ALA A 89 17.24 -0.28 -10.97
N VAL A 90 16.54 -0.56 -12.08
CA VAL A 90 15.31 -1.37 -12.07
C VAL A 90 15.61 -2.81 -11.62
N GLN A 91 16.77 -3.35 -11.99
CA GLN A 91 17.18 -4.68 -11.52
C GLN A 91 17.36 -4.71 -9.99
N ARG A 92 17.94 -3.66 -9.41
CA ARG A 92 18.16 -3.56 -7.97
C ARG A 92 16.81 -3.47 -7.22
N ASP A 93 15.90 -2.62 -7.69
CA ASP A 93 14.56 -2.49 -7.11
C ASP A 93 13.74 -3.80 -7.17
N LEU A 94 13.88 -4.56 -8.26
CA LEU A 94 13.21 -5.86 -8.43
C LEU A 94 13.80 -6.95 -7.52
N LEU A 95 15.09 -6.91 -7.24
CA LEU A 95 15.73 -7.81 -6.28
C LEU A 95 15.31 -7.49 -4.85
N ASP A 96 15.32 -6.22 -4.47
CA ASP A 96 14.88 -5.77 -3.14
C ASP A 96 13.40 -6.12 -2.91
N ARG A 97 12.57 -6.01 -3.95
CA ARG A 97 11.18 -6.49 -3.92
C ARG A 97 11.09 -8.00 -3.69
N ASP A 98 11.80 -8.80 -4.48
CA ASP A 98 11.70 -10.25 -4.41
C ASP A 98 12.28 -10.78 -3.08
N GLU A 99 13.22 -10.06 -2.45
CA GLU A 99 13.67 -10.30 -1.08
C GLU A 99 12.59 -9.96 -0.05
N ALA A 100 11.90 -8.81 -0.18
CA ALA A 100 10.81 -8.41 0.71
C ALA A 100 9.57 -9.31 0.63
N LEU A 101 9.36 -10.02 -0.48
CA LEU A 101 8.24 -10.94 -0.71
C LEU A 101 8.57 -12.40 -0.36
N ARG A 102 9.77 -12.70 0.14
CA ARG A 102 10.25 -14.04 0.47
C ARG A 102 9.82 -14.49 1.87
#